data_AF-F8LF34-F1
#
_entry.id   AF-F8LF34-F1
#
_cell.length_a   1.000
_cell.length_b   1.000
_cell.length_c   1.000
_cell.angle_alpha   90.00
_cell.angle_beta   90.00
_cell.angle_gamma   90.00
#
_symmetry.space_group_name_H-M   'P 1'
#
loop_
_entity.id
_entity.type
_entity.pdbx_description
1 polymer ?
#
loop_
_entity_poly.entity_id
_entity_poly.type
_entity_poly.pdbx_seq_one_letter_code
_entity_poly.pdbx_strand_id
1 'polypeptide(L)'
;MRASAHKKSNKEQREKRVLLGLVDHYIRTGIPVGSNTLKDTGFSDISSATIRNYFSNLEKEGYLNQLHSSGGRVPTAAAYRLYSHEFYDSTVVSHEDEAILHTLSQSESKEIALYLQHSAENLSQLANLAVFLSAPRFDHDFIVNFKLVPIDYHRFLCVLISDFGVIQTELMHTERNLSTFSIKRIERYFHWRLTGNDKPEEIEPEEEEIAKKFYNELLVRYIVGYSNFIDEEIYRTGFSKLLAYQDFHDTKTLANSLALFENAHSMRLLLRECIAKENLTYWIGEDLKPFATAKTNCSVLAVPYKINQKTVGAVGVLGPLRMPYKKLFGLLRAFSDNISEALTRNIYKFKIQYRQPEPEASYLQKEEHSLLGQSRLMLLENKSKNEAT
;
A
#
# COMPACT_ATOMS: atom_id res chain seq x y z
N MET A 1 21.49 49.01 2.84
CA MET A 1 21.27 47.57 3.15
C MET A 1 20.04 46.96 2.45
N ARG A 2 18.86 47.59 2.41
CA ARG A 2 17.64 47.02 1.77
C ARG A 2 17.77 46.68 0.27
N ALA A 3 18.42 47.52 -0.55
CA ALA A 3 18.61 47.25 -1.99
C ALA A 3 19.54 46.05 -2.28
N SER A 4 20.54 45.81 -1.40
CA SER A 4 21.46 44.68 -1.53
C SER A 4 20.78 43.35 -1.17
N ALA A 5 19.91 43.34 -0.16
CA ALA A 5 19.13 42.17 0.22
C ALA A 5 18.11 41.81 -0.87
N HIS A 6 17.44 42.81 -1.46
CA HIS A 6 16.48 42.60 -2.53
C HIS A 6 17.13 42.08 -3.83
N LYS A 7 18.31 42.59 -4.19
CA LYS A 7 19.09 42.10 -5.34
C LYS A 7 19.62 40.68 -5.14
N LYS A 8 19.99 40.31 -3.91
CA LYS A 8 20.41 38.95 -3.55
C LYS A 8 19.25 37.95 -3.65
N SER A 9 18.08 38.31 -3.13
CA SER A 9 16.86 37.50 -3.22
C SER A 9 16.40 37.27 -4.67
N ASN A 10 16.46 38.29 -5.53
CA ASN A 10 16.12 38.15 -6.96
C ASN A 10 17.12 37.24 -7.71
N LYS A 11 18.42 37.29 -7.34
CA LYS A 11 19.43 36.38 -7.90
C LYS A 11 19.13 34.92 -7.52
N GLU A 12 18.87 34.65 -6.25
CA GLU A 12 18.56 33.32 -5.73
C GLU A 12 17.28 32.74 -6.38
N GLN A 13 16.26 33.58 -6.60
CA GLN A 13 15.04 33.17 -7.31
C GLN A 13 15.32 32.78 -8.77
N ARG A 14 16.17 33.54 -9.48
CA ARG A 14 16.55 33.22 -10.87
C ARG A 14 17.38 31.94 -10.95
N GLU A 15 18.32 31.77 -10.02
CA GLU A 15 19.17 30.59 -9.92
C GLU A 15 18.35 29.32 -9.64
N LYS A 16 17.39 29.41 -8.70
CA LYS A 16 16.40 28.35 -8.46
C LYS A 16 15.56 28.06 -9.70
N ARG A 17 15.06 29.08 -10.40
CA ARG A 17 14.29 28.91 -11.65
C ARG A 17 15.10 28.16 -12.71
N VAL A 18 16.38 28.48 -12.84
CA VAL A 18 17.32 27.81 -13.74
C VAL A 18 17.52 26.34 -13.34
N LEU A 19 17.68 26.05 -12.04
CA LEU A 19 17.77 24.67 -11.54
C LEU A 19 16.50 23.88 -11.87
N LEU A 20 15.31 24.42 -11.56
CA LEU A 20 14.03 23.76 -11.82
C LEU A 20 13.82 23.50 -13.32
N GLY A 21 14.17 24.47 -14.18
CA GLY A 21 14.11 24.31 -15.62
C GLY A 21 15.06 23.23 -16.15
N LEU A 22 16.27 23.14 -15.56
CA LEU A 22 17.22 22.08 -15.90
C LEU A 22 16.68 20.70 -15.52
N VAL A 23 16.15 20.55 -14.30
CA VAL A 23 15.56 19.29 -13.83
C VAL A 23 14.40 18.88 -14.72
N ASP A 24 13.49 19.81 -15.03
CA ASP A 24 12.34 19.60 -15.92
C ASP A 24 12.77 19.17 -17.34
N HIS A 25 13.82 19.79 -17.89
CA HIS A 25 14.39 19.40 -19.18
C HIS A 25 15.03 18.01 -19.11
N TYR A 26 15.80 17.72 -18.07
CA TYR A 26 16.48 16.43 -17.91
C TYR A 26 15.49 15.29 -17.68
N ILE A 27 14.39 15.51 -16.95
CA ILE A 27 13.29 14.53 -16.80
C ILE A 27 12.74 14.14 -18.17
N ARG A 28 12.53 15.10 -19.08
CA ARG A 28 12.00 14.83 -20.43
C ARG A 28 13.00 14.13 -21.35
N THR A 29 14.26 14.55 -21.34
CA THR A 29 15.22 14.14 -22.39
C THR A 29 16.20 13.07 -21.93
N GLY A 30 16.56 13.04 -20.65
CA GLY A 30 17.66 12.22 -20.12
C GLY A 30 19.06 12.68 -20.55
N ILE A 31 19.16 13.80 -21.27
CA ILE A 31 20.42 14.27 -21.86
C ILE A 31 21.02 15.36 -20.96
N PRO A 32 22.33 15.30 -20.63
CA PRO A 32 23.00 16.35 -19.86
C PRO A 32 22.77 17.75 -20.44
N VAL A 33 22.40 18.71 -19.59
CA VAL A 33 21.87 20.00 -20.04
C VAL A 33 22.97 21.06 -20.08
N GLY A 34 23.13 21.68 -21.24
CA GLY A 34 24.03 22.81 -21.45
C GLY A 34 23.38 24.16 -21.18
N SER A 35 24.22 25.18 -20.92
CA SER A 35 23.75 26.57 -20.73
C SER A 35 23.04 27.15 -21.95
N ASN A 36 23.52 26.83 -23.17
CA ASN A 36 22.85 27.23 -24.41
C ASN A 36 21.51 26.51 -24.58
N THR A 37 21.48 25.19 -24.35
CA THR A 37 20.26 24.38 -24.41
C THR A 37 19.16 24.95 -23.51
N LEU A 38 19.49 25.35 -22.28
CA LEU A 38 18.52 25.91 -21.36
C LEU A 38 18.04 27.30 -21.80
N LYS A 39 18.93 28.14 -22.33
CA LYS A 39 18.58 29.45 -22.89
C LYS A 39 17.56 29.31 -24.02
N ASP A 40 17.82 28.40 -24.96
CA ASP A 40 17.01 28.20 -26.16
C ASP A 40 15.64 27.55 -25.86
N THR A 41 15.52 26.84 -24.74
CA THR A 41 14.30 26.10 -24.35
C THR A 41 13.36 26.85 -23.41
N GLY A 42 13.66 28.10 -23.04
CA GLY A 42 12.73 28.92 -22.23
C GLY A 42 13.36 29.96 -21.30
N PHE A 43 14.68 30.16 -21.35
CA PHE A 43 15.41 31.12 -20.49
C PHE A 43 16.11 32.20 -21.32
N SER A 44 15.47 32.67 -22.40
CA SER A 44 16.02 33.67 -23.32
C SER A 44 16.34 35.02 -22.66
N ASP A 45 15.69 35.30 -21.52
CA ASP A 45 15.92 36.48 -20.69
C ASP A 45 17.22 36.42 -19.86
N ILE A 46 17.91 35.26 -19.83
CA ILE A 46 19.17 35.06 -19.12
C ILE A 46 20.29 34.74 -20.12
N SER A 47 21.43 35.43 -19.99
CA SER A 47 22.58 35.14 -20.85
C SER A 47 23.18 33.76 -20.55
N SER A 48 23.73 33.09 -21.57
CA SER A 48 24.41 31.78 -21.40
C SER A 48 25.56 31.86 -20.39
N ALA A 49 26.32 32.96 -20.37
CA ALA A 49 27.36 33.19 -19.38
C ALA A 49 26.81 33.24 -17.94
N THR A 50 25.66 33.88 -17.74
CA THR A 50 25.00 33.91 -16.44
C THR A 50 24.49 32.52 -16.02
N ILE A 51 23.92 31.75 -16.95
CA ILE A 51 23.49 30.35 -16.68
C ILE A 51 24.69 29.48 -16.31
N ARG A 52 25.84 29.62 -16.97
CA ARG A 52 27.09 28.91 -16.59
C ARG A 52 27.54 29.24 -15.17
N ASN A 53 27.46 30.51 -14.78
CA ASN A 53 27.77 30.93 -13.42
C ASN A 53 26.82 30.29 -12.39
N TYR A 54 25.51 30.26 -12.69
CA TYR A 54 24.55 29.55 -11.84
C TYR A 54 24.82 28.05 -11.77
N PHE A 55 25.13 27.40 -12.89
CA PHE A 55 25.50 25.98 -12.88
C PHE A 55 26.72 25.70 -12.01
N SER A 56 27.75 26.55 -12.06
CA SER A 56 28.94 26.39 -11.22
C SER A 56 28.63 26.52 -9.72
N ASN A 57 27.73 27.43 -9.35
CA ASN A 57 27.29 27.57 -7.96
C ASN A 57 26.45 26.37 -7.51
N LEU A 58 25.46 25.98 -8.31
CA LEU A 58 24.58 24.84 -8.02
C LEU A 58 25.35 23.52 -7.94
N GLU A 59 26.44 23.39 -8.69
CA GLU A 59 27.38 22.27 -8.58
C GLU A 59 28.16 22.29 -7.26
N LYS A 60 28.67 23.46 -6.84
CA LYS A 60 29.32 23.63 -5.52
C LYS A 60 28.36 23.35 -4.36
N GLU A 61 27.09 23.67 -4.53
CA GLU A 61 26.03 23.37 -3.55
C GLU A 61 25.54 21.91 -3.60
N GLY A 62 26.01 21.11 -4.57
CA GLY A 62 25.69 19.69 -4.70
C GLY A 62 24.35 19.36 -5.38
N TYR A 63 23.69 20.34 -6.00
CA TYR A 63 22.45 20.14 -6.77
C TYR A 63 22.71 19.59 -8.18
N LEU A 64 23.85 19.93 -8.77
CA LEU A 64 24.22 19.49 -10.11
C LEU A 64 25.55 18.77 -10.09
N ASN A 65 25.72 17.79 -10.98
CA ASN A 65 26.98 17.14 -11.25
C ASN A 65 27.37 17.26 -12.73
N GLN A 66 28.67 17.16 -13.01
CA GLN A 66 29.23 17.07 -14.34
C GLN A 66 29.68 15.62 -14.62
N LEU A 67 29.07 14.95 -15.61
CA LEU A 67 29.44 13.57 -15.99
C LEU A 67 30.80 13.50 -16.72
N HIS A 68 31.11 14.49 -17.55
CA HIS A 68 32.36 14.60 -18.32
C HIS A 68 32.82 16.06 -18.39
N SER A 69 34.14 16.29 -18.48
CA SER A 69 34.76 17.63 -18.48
C SER A 69 34.25 18.58 -19.58
N SER A 70 33.72 18.04 -20.69
CA SER A 70 33.08 18.78 -21.80
C SER A 70 31.55 18.70 -21.83
N GLY A 71 30.93 17.89 -20.97
CA GLY A 71 29.50 17.59 -20.97
C GLY A 71 28.64 18.59 -20.20
N GLY A 72 27.35 18.62 -20.52
CA GLY A 72 26.32 19.35 -19.77
C GLY A 72 26.21 18.90 -18.31
N ARG A 73 25.31 19.54 -17.55
CA ARG A 73 25.06 19.23 -16.14
C ARG A 73 23.88 18.26 -16.00
N VAL A 74 23.94 17.41 -14.96
CA VAL A 74 22.86 16.50 -14.58
C VAL A 74 22.40 16.77 -13.15
N PRO A 75 21.08 16.64 -12.86
CA PRO A 75 20.56 16.77 -11.50
C PRO A 75 21.09 15.69 -10.55
N THR A 76 21.33 16.06 -9.30
CA THR A 76 21.52 15.12 -8.19
C THR A 76 20.18 14.80 -7.50
N ALA A 77 20.19 13.84 -6.57
CA ALA A 77 19.02 13.57 -5.72
C ALA A 77 18.54 14.83 -4.95
N ALA A 78 19.46 15.71 -4.55
CA ALA A 78 19.10 16.98 -3.90
C ALA A 78 18.32 17.92 -4.82
N ALA A 79 18.67 17.97 -6.11
CA ALA A 79 17.94 18.77 -7.10
C ALA A 79 16.54 18.21 -7.36
N TYR A 80 16.40 16.89 -7.45
CA TYR A 80 15.08 16.26 -7.54
C TYR A 80 14.24 16.52 -6.29
N ARG A 81 14.84 16.51 -5.09
CA ARG A 81 14.12 16.83 -3.85
C ARG A 81 13.59 18.27 -3.85
N LEU A 82 14.43 19.23 -4.24
CA LEU A 82 13.99 20.63 -4.36
C LEU A 82 12.89 20.77 -5.42
N TYR A 83 13.06 20.13 -6.57
CA TYR A 83 12.06 20.14 -7.64
C TYR A 83 10.72 19.55 -7.17
N SER A 84 10.75 18.40 -6.52
CA SER A 84 9.57 17.73 -5.97
C SER A 84 8.86 18.58 -4.93
N HIS A 85 9.62 19.28 -4.07
CA HIS A 85 9.06 20.20 -3.09
C HIS A 85 8.31 21.36 -3.75
N GLU A 86 8.90 21.99 -4.77
CA GLU A 86 8.28 23.14 -5.47
C GLU A 86 6.99 22.78 -6.23
N PHE A 87 6.89 21.55 -6.70
CA PHE A 87 5.75 21.07 -7.48
C PHE A 87 4.86 20.09 -6.72
N TYR A 88 5.01 20.01 -5.39
CA TYR A 88 4.30 19.06 -4.54
C TYR A 88 2.77 19.17 -4.65
N ASP A 89 2.26 20.39 -4.77
CA ASP A 89 0.83 20.69 -4.93
C ASP A 89 0.35 20.68 -6.39
N SER A 90 1.16 20.16 -7.30
CA SER A 90 0.73 19.93 -8.68
C SER A 90 -0.44 18.95 -8.71
N THR A 91 -1.58 19.41 -9.19
CA THR A 91 -2.78 18.61 -9.48
C THR A 91 -2.90 18.29 -10.97
N VAL A 92 -1.80 18.41 -11.73
CA VAL A 92 -1.80 18.18 -13.17
C VAL A 92 -2.05 16.71 -13.47
N VAL A 93 -3.22 16.41 -14.01
CA VAL A 93 -3.61 15.11 -14.56
C VAL A 93 -4.10 15.33 -15.99
N SER A 94 -3.78 14.41 -16.90
CA SER A 94 -4.32 14.50 -18.26
C SER A 94 -5.79 14.08 -18.26
N HIS A 95 -6.60 14.67 -19.14
CA HIS A 95 -8.01 14.28 -19.28
C HIS A 95 -8.17 12.78 -19.61
N GLU A 96 -7.20 12.19 -20.32
CA GLU A 96 -7.16 10.77 -20.63
C GLU A 96 -6.94 9.93 -19.36
N ASP A 97 -5.95 10.29 -18.54
CA ASP A 97 -5.68 9.62 -17.27
C ASP A 97 -6.87 9.76 -16.30
N GLU A 98 -7.51 10.93 -16.23
CA GLU A 98 -8.71 11.16 -15.43
C GLU A 98 -9.88 10.27 -15.89
N ALA A 99 -10.11 10.16 -17.19
CA ALA A 99 -11.19 9.32 -17.73
C ALA A 99 -10.97 7.83 -17.42
N ILE A 100 -9.72 7.36 -17.49
CA ILE A 100 -9.37 5.98 -17.13
C ILE A 100 -9.59 5.77 -15.63
N LEU A 101 -9.09 6.67 -14.78
CA LEU A 101 -9.28 6.61 -13.33
C LEU A 101 -10.78 6.62 -12.94
N HIS A 102 -11.57 7.47 -13.60
CA HIS A 102 -13.01 7.51 -13.38
C HIS A 102 -13.67 6.18 -13.77
N THR A 103 -13.27 5.56 -14.89
CA THR A 103 -13.79 4.25 -15.31
C THR A 103 -13.46 3.16 -14.29
N LEU A 104 -12.24 3.17 -13.74
CA LEU A 104 -11.82 2.24 -12.68
C LEU A 104 -12.62 2.43 -11.40
N SER A 105 -12.93 3.69 -11.05
CA SER A 105 -13.74 4.02 -9.88
C SER A 105 -15.13 3.39 -9.97
N GLN A 106 -15.70 3.17 -11.16
CA GLN A 106 -17.04 2.60 -11.35
C GLN A 106 -17.10 1.08 -11.19
N SER A 107 -15.94 0.41 -11.10
CA SER A 107 -15.94 -1.04 -10.89
C SER A 107 -16.43 -1.39 -9.48
N GLU A 108 -17.40 -2.30 -9.43
CA GLU A 108 -18.00 -2.77 -8.19
C GLU A 108 -17.50 -4.18 -7.90
N SER A 109 -16.98 -4.41 -6.71
CA SER A 109 -16.54 -5.73 -6.26
C SER A 109 -16.94 -5.93 -4.80
N LYS A 110 -17.43 -7.12 -4.50
CA LYS A 110 -17.58 -7.59 -3.10
C LYS A 110 -16.23 -7.89 -2.48
N GLU A 111 -15.29 -8.36 -3.29
CA GLU A 111 -13.93 -8.71 -2.87
C GLU A 111 -13.06 -7.44 -2.90
N ILE A 112 -12.90 -6.80 -1.75
CA ILE A 112 -12.11 -5.56 -1.61
C ILE A 112 -10.64 -5.80 -1.95
N ALA A 113 -10.07 -6.93 -1.51
CA ALA A 113 -8.69 -7.30 -1.80
C ALA A 113 -8.43 -7.37 -3.32
N LEU A 114 -9.29 -8.06 -4.07
CA LEU A 114 -9.19 -8.18 -5.51
C LEU A 114 -9.34 -6.82 -6.21
N TYR A 115 -10.27 -5.98 -5.74
CA TYR A 115 -10.44 -4.62 -6.25
C TYR A 115 -9.18 -3.76 -6.06
N LEU A 116 -8.56 -3.83 -4.88
CA LEU A 116 -7.31 -3.12 -4.59
C LEU A 116 -6.15 -3.61 -5.45
N GLN A 117 -6.05 -4.92 -5.65
CA GLN A 117 -5.03 -5.52 -6.52
C GLN A 117 -5.18 -5.03 -7.97
N HIS A 118 -6.38 -5.12 -8.55
CA HIS A 118 -6.64 -4.60 -9.89
C HIS A 118 -6.39 -3.08 -9.97
N SER A 119 -6.75 -2.32 -8.94
CA SER A 119 -6.48 -0.88 -8.90
C SER A 119 -4.98 -0.58 -8.93
N ALA A 120 -4.17 -1.33 -8.17
CA ALA A 120 -2.71 -1.20 -8.16
C ALA A 120 -2.09 -1.56 -9.53
N GLU A 121 -2.59 -2.61 -10.19
CA GLU A 121 -2.15 -3.00 -11.53
C GLU A 121 -2.42 -1.91 -12.56
N ASN A 122 -3.62 -1.32 -12.53
CA ASN A 122 -3.99 -0.22 -13.41
C ASN A 122 -3.15 1.03 -13.15
N LEU A 123 -2.89 1.39 -11.87
CA LEU A 123 -1.99 2.49 -11.55
C LEU A 123 -0.58 2.24 -12.09
N SER A 124 -0.08 1.00 -12.00
CA SER A 124 1.23 0.62 -12.56
C SER A 124 1.27 0.81 -14.08
N GLN A 125 0.18 0.51 -14.78
CA GLN A 125 0.07 0.74 -16.22
C GLN A 125 0.04 2.24 -16.57
N LEU A 126 -0.78 3.03 -15.87
CA LEU A 126 -0.93 4.48 -16.08
C LEU A 126 0.36 5.25 -15.75
N ALA A 127 0.97 4.94 -14.61
CA ALA A 127 2.20 5.57 -14.18
C ALA A 127 3.43 5.04 -14.94
N ASN A 128 3.31 3.86 -15.57
CA ASN A 128 4.42 3.10 -16.13
C ASN A 128 5.56 2.92 -15.11
N LEU A 129 5.22 2.49 -13.91
CA LEU A 129 6.12 2.34 -12.76
C LEU A 129 5.74 1.11 -11.93
N ALA A 130 6.65 0.70 -11.06
CA ALA A 130 6.36 -0.32 -10.06
C ALA A 130 5.43 0.27 -8.99
N VAL A 131 4.41 -0.48 -8.58
CA VAL A 131 3.40 -0.05 -7.62
C VAL A 131 3.31 -1.07 -6.50
N PHE A 132 3.08 -0.57 -5.29
CA PHE A 132 2.81 -1.38 -4.12
C PHE A 132 1.72 -0.73 -3.28
N LEU A 133 0.92 -1.54 -2.60
CA LEU A 133 -0.25 -1.06 -1.87
C LEU A 133 -0.39 -1.86 -0.59
N SER A 134 -0.68 -1.19 0.53
CA SER A 134 -1.10 -1.87 1.75
C SER A 134 -2.60 -2.11 1.70
N ALA A 135 -3.01 -3.37 1.85
CA ALA A 135 -4.42 -3.71 2.02
C ALA A 135 -4.89 -3.24 3.41
N PRO A 136 -6.12 -2.71 3.53
CA PRO A 136 -6.65 -2.33 4.83
C PRO A 136 -6.83 -3.59 5.66
N ARG A 137 -6.43 -3.55 6.94
CA ARG A 137 -6.80 -4.61 7.88
C ARG A 137 -8.23 -4.36 8.32
N PHE A 138 -9.11 -5.24 7.92
CA PHE A 138 -10.43 -5.31 8.52
C PHE A 138 -10.29 -6.13 9.80
N ASP A 139 -10.21 -5.44 10.92
CA ASP A 139 -10.11 -6.03 12.26
C ASP A 139 -11.32 -6.91 12.65
N HIS A 140 -12.34 -6.94 11.79
CA HIS A 140 -13.58 -7.67 11.93
C HIS A 140 -13.75 -8.68 10.80
N ASP A 141 -12.82 -9.63 10.61
CA ASP A 141 -13.06 -10.75 9.69
C ASP A 141 -14.06 -11.72 10.35
N PHE A 142 -15.35 -11.39 10.30
CA PHE A 142 -16.41 -12.23 10.86
C PHE A 142 -16.74 -13.32 9.85
N ILE A 143 -16.67 -14.57 10.29
CA ILE A 143 -17.19 -15.68 9.50
C ILE A 143 -18.71 -15.54 9.42
N VAL A 144 -19.21 -15.14 8.25
CA VAL A 144 -20.66 -15.03 7.98
C VAL A 144 -21.26 -16.33 7.50
N ASN A 145 -20.46 -17.20 6.88
CA ASN A 145 -20.97 -18.43 6.32
C ASN A 145 -19.93 -19.55 6.40
N PHE A 146 -20.46 -20.76 6.56
CA PHE A 146 -19.71 -22.00 6.54
C PHE A 146 -20.44 -22.98 5.62
N LYS A 147 -19.72 -23.54 4.66
CA LYS A 147 -20.21 -24.56 3.74
C LYS A 147 -19.31 -25.78 3.83
N LEU A 148 -19.93 -26.95 3.84
CA LEU A 148 -19.23 -28.23 3.85
C LEU A 148 -19.59 -29.00 2.58
N VAL A 149 -18.61 -29.12 1.68
CA VAL A 149 -18.79 -29.78 0.37
C VAL A 149 -18.12 -31.15 0.39
N PRO A 150 -18.86 -32.25 0.20
CA PRO A 150 -18.27 -33.58 0.15
C PRO A 150 -17.40 -33.73 -1.11
N ILE A 151 -16.17 -34.21 -0.93
CA ILE A 151 -15.28 -34.61 -2.04
C ILE A 151 -15.40 -36.12 -2.26
N ASP A 152 -15.34 -36.90 -1.17
CA ASP A 152 -15.59 -38.33 -1.15
C ASP A 152 -16.14 -38.76 0.22
N TYR A 153 -16.12 -40.08 0.51
CA TYR A 153 -16.67 -40.65 1.74
C TYR A 153 -15.98 -40.21 3.04
N HIS A 154 -14.73 -39.71 2.96
CA HIS A 154 -13.91 -39.36 4.12
C HIS A 154 -13.37 -37.93 4.08
N ARG A 155 -13.46 -37.25 2.93
CA ARG A 155 -12.90 -35.90 2.71
C ARG A 155 -13.98 -34.89 2.38
N PHE A 156 -13.89 -33.75 3.05
CA PHE A 156 -14.82 -32.63 2.88
C PHE A 156 -14.04 -31.34 2.70
N LEU A 157 -14.46 -30.53 1.73
CA LEU A 157 -13.99 -29.16 1.57
C LEU A 157 -14.84 -28.26 2.46
N CYS A 158 -14.23 -27.70 3.49
CA CYS A 158 -14.81 -26.64 4.27
C CYS A 158 -14.54 -25.31 3.59
N VAL A 159 -15.58 -24.53 3.37
CA VAL A 159 -15.50 -23.18 2.82
C VAL A 159 -16.01 -22.20 3.87
N LEU A 160 -15.10 -21.38 4.39
CA LEU A 160 -15.45 -20.22 5.19
C LEU A 160 -15.58 -19.00 4.29
N ILE A 161 -16.63 -18.23 4.54
CA ILE A 161 -16.83 -16.95 3.89
C ILE A 161 -16.93 -15.92 4.99
N SER A 162 -16.13 -14.87 4.90
CA SER A 162 -16.26 -13.72 5.77
C SER A 162 -17.18 -12.64 5.22
N ASP A 163 -17.60 -11.71 6.07
CA ASP A 163 -18.38 -10.53 5.67
C ASP A 163 -17.63 -9.62 4.69
N PHE A 164 -16.30 -9.72 4.65
CA PHE A 164 -15.42 -9.05 3.69
C PHE A 164 -15.23 -9.80 2.37
N GLY A 165 -15.89 -10.96 2.21
CA GLY A 165 -15.81 -11.78 1.00
C GLY A 165 -14.52 -12.59 0.89
N VAL A 166 -13.71 -12.66 1.95
CA VAL A 166 -12.57 -13.58 1.99
C VAL A 166 -13.12 -15.01 2.03
N ILE A 167 -12.64 -15.84 1.10
CA ILE A 167 -12.99 -17.25 1.02
C ILE A 167 -11.77 -18.06 1.47
N GLN A 168 -11.91 -18.79 2.58
CA GLN A 168 -10.89 -19.76 3.00
C GLN A 168 -11.41 -21.17 2.79
N THR A 169 -10.59 -21.99 2.16
CA THR A 169 -10.93 -23.38 1.86
C THR A 169 -9.96 -24.33 2.57
N GLU A 170 -10.49 -25.22 3.40
CA GLU A 170 -9.72 -26.19 4.16
C GLU A 170 -10.22 -27.60 3.90
N LEU A 171 -9.29 -28.56 3.78
CA LEU A 171 -9.63 -29.96 3.58
C LEU A 171 -9.73 -30.67 4.93
N MET A 172 -10.92 -31.17 5.27
CA MET A 172 -11.19 -31.88 6.52
C MET A 172 -11.41 -33.36 6.27
N HIS A 173 -10.99 -34.17 7.24
CA HIS A 173 -11.07 -35.62 7.19
C HIS A 173 -11.96 -36.18 8.30
N THR A 174 -12.81 -37.14 7.95
CA THR A 174 -13.66 -37.89 8.88
C THR A 174 -13.61 -39.37 8.56
N GLU A 175 -13.59 -40.21 9.59
CA GLU A 175 -13.63 -41.67 9.45
C GLU A 175 -15.04 -42.18 9.10
N ARG A 176 -16.06 -41.33 9.24
CA ARG A 176 -17.46 -41.69 9.00
C ARG A 176 -18.03 -41.00 7.78
N ASN A 177 -18.87 -41.74 7.06
CA ASN A 177 -19.62 -41.23 5.92
C ASN A 177 -20.75 -40.30 6.42
N LEU A 178 -20.75 -39.04 5.96
CA LEU A 178 -21.77 -38.06 6.31
C LEU A 178 -22.83 -37.99 5.22
N SER A 179 -24.10 -38.18 5.60
CA SER A 179 -25.22 -37.95 4.70
C SER A 179 -25.38 -36.46 4.39
N THR A 180 -26.11 -36.13 3.31
CA THR A 180 -26.47 -34.73 2.99
C THR A 180 -27.25 -34.04 4.12
N PHE A 181 -28.03 -34.80 4.90
CA PHE A 181 -28.74 -34.29 6.08
C PHE A 181 -27.77 -33.99 7.24
N SER A 182 -26.82 -34.90 7.50
CA SER A 182 -25.77 -34.71 8.50
C SER A 182 -24.93 -33.48 8.21
N ILE A 183 -24.54 -33.27 6.94
CA ILE A 183 -23.81 -32.08 6.49
C ILE A 183 -24.59 -30.81 6.85
N LYS A 184 -25.90 -30.74 6.55
CA LYS A 184 -26.71 -29.56 6.89
C LYS A 184 -26.89 -29.34 8.40
N ARG A 185 -26.91 -30.41 9.20
CA ARG A 185 -26.95 -30.31 10.68
C ARG A 185 -25.63 -29.76 11.21
N ILE A 186 -24.49 -30.21 10.67
CA ILE A 186 -23.16 -29.68 11.01
C ILE A 186 -23.03 -28.21 10.59
N GLU A 187 -23.49 -27.82 9.39
CA GLU A 187 -23.50 -26.42 8.96
C GLU A 187 -24.31 -25.52 9.92
N ARG A 188 -25.49 -25.99 10.36
CA ARG A 188 -26.31 -25.29 11.36
C ARG A 188 -25.62 -25.20 12.71
N TYR A 189 -24.89 -26.23 13.13
CA TYR A 189 -24.08 -26.20 14.35
C TYR A 189 -22.99 -25.12 14.28
N PHE A 190 -22.29 -24.99 13.15
CA PHE A 190 -21.31 -23.90 12.94
C PHE A 190 -21.96 -22.53 13.02
N HIS A 191 -23.07 -22.34 12.30
CA HIS A 191 -23.80 -21.08 12.32
C HIS A 191 -24.26 -20.71 13.74
N TRP A 192 -24.76 -21.68 14.50
CA TRP A 192 -25.08 -21.51 15.92
C TRP A 192 -23.87 -21.04 16.74
N ARG A 193 -22.74 -21.72 16.63
CA ARG A 193 -21.51 -21.36 17.37
C ARG A 193 -20.98 -19.97 17.02
N LEU A 194 -21.10 -19.57 15.75
CA LEU A 194 -20.62 -18.28 15.26
C LEU A 194 -21.55 -17.11 15.61
N THR A 195 -22.87 -17.33 15.60
CA THR A 195 -23.88 -16.26 15.79
C THR A 195 -24.44 -16.18 17.22
N GLY A 196 -24.30 -17.25 18.01
CA GLY A 196 -24.87 -17.32 19.36
C GLY A 196 -26.39 -17.48 19.40
N ASN A 197 -27.01 -17.85 18.27
CA ASN A 197 -28.45 -18.12 18.17
C ASN A 197 -28.87 -19.42 18.92
N ASP A 198 -30.05 -19.97 18.65
CA ASP A 198 -30.51 -21.22 19.27
C ASP A 198 -29.71 -22.44 18.77
N LYS A 199 -29.35 -23.34 19.69
CA LYS A 199 -28.66 -24.59 19.36
C LYS A 199 -29.60 -25.46 18.52
N PRO A 200 -29.15 -26.03 17.39
CA PRO A 200 -29.98 -26.95 16.63
C PRO A 200 -30.36 -28.18 17.47
N GLU A 201 -31.65 -28.38 17.73
CA GLU A 201 -32.16 -29.53 18.50
C GLU A 201 -32.03 -30.86 17.75
N GLU A 202 -31.85 -30.81 16.43
CA GLU A 202 -31.86 -31.96 15.53
C GLU A 202 -30.51 -32.70 15.42
N ILE A 203 -29.44 -32.22 16.07
CA ILE A 203 -28.09 -32.79 15.92
C ILE A 203 -27.92 -34.02 16.81
N GLU A 204 -27.49 -35.14 16.21
CA GLU A 204 -27.20 -36.35 16.97
C GLU A 204 -25.89 -36.21 17.76
N PRO A 205 -25.74 -36.87 18.93
CA PRO A 205 -24.53 -36.76 19.76
C PRO A 205 -23.24 -37.05 19.00
N GLU A 206 -23.27 -38.02 18.08
CA GLU A 206 -22.11 -38.38 17.26
C GLU A 206 -21.79 -37.32 16.20
N GLU A 207 -22.80 -36.68 15.62
CA GLU A 207 -22.63 -35.57 14.67
C GLU A 207 -22.11 -34.32 15.39
N GLU A 208 -22.55 -34.10 16.63
CA GLU A 208 -22.08 -33.00 17.46
C GLU A 208 -20.57 -33.12 17.76
N GLU A 209 -20.06 -34.32 18.03
CA GLU A 209 -18.63 -34.54 18.24
C GLU A 209 -17.79 -34.27 16.97
N ILE A 210 -18.30 -34.68 15.80
CA ILE A 210 -17.66 -34.35 14.51
C ILE A 210 -17.68 -32.84 14.27
N ALA A 211 -18.82 -32.19 14.52
CA ALA A 211 -18.97 -30.76 14.35
C ALA A 211 -18.06 -29.96 15.29
N LYS A 212 -17.91 -30.37 16.56
CA LYS A 212 -16.96 -29.80 17.53
C LYS A 212 -15.52 -29.95 17.04
N LYS A 213 -15.13 -31.15 16.59
CA LYS A 213 -13.78 -31.41 16.06
C LYS A 213 -13.49 -30.49 14.87
N PHE A 214 -14.40 -30.44 13.91
CA PHE A 214 -14.25 -29.59 12.73
C PHE A 214 -14.18 -28.13 13.13
N TYR A 215 -15.06 -27.66 14.01
CA TYR A 215 -15.09 -26.27 14.46
C TYR A 215 -13.78 -25.85 15.13
N ASN A 216 -13.28 -26.66 16.06
CA ASN A 216 -12.06 -26.36 16.80
C ASN A 216 -10.83 -26.34 15.87
N GLU A 217 -10.68 -27.37 15.04
CA GLU A 217 -9.55 -27.45 14.11
C GLU A 217 -9.57 -26.28 13.12
N LEU A 218 -10.74 -25.97 12.59
CA LEU A 218 -10.90 -24.96 11.56
C LEU A 218 -10.76 -23.55 12.13
N LEU A 219 -11.25 -23.29 13.35
CA LEU A 219 -10.98 -22.03 14.04
C LEU A 219 -9.52 -21.88 14.47
N VAL A 220 -8.86 -22.95 14.93
CA VAL A 220 -7.43 -22.87 15.24
C VAL A 220 -6.64 -22.56 13.97
N ARG A 221 -6.92 -23.23 12.85
CA ARG A 221 -6.30 -22.92 11.56
C ARG A 221 -6.60 -21.49 11.11
N TYR A 222 -7.85 -21.03 11.24
CA TYR A 222 -8.26 -19.68 10.92
C TYR A 222 -7.51 -18.65 11.78
N ILE A 223 -7.50 -18.82 13.10
CA ILE A 223 -6.81 -17.92 14.04
C ILE A 223 -5.31 -17.96 13.81
N VAL A 224 -4.69 -19.13 13.65
CA VAL A 224 -3.25 -19.26 13.39
C VAL A 224 -2.88 -18.65 12.05
N GLY A 225 -3.70 -18.86 11.02
CA GLY A 225 -3.61 -18.17 9.74
C GLY A 225 -3.63 -16.66 9.95
N TYR A 226 -4.69 -16.15 10.57
CA TYR A 226 -4.90 -14.73 10.83
C TYR A 226 -3.83 -14.09 11.75
N SER A 227 -3.33 -14.82 12.74
CA SER A 227 -2.34 -14.36 13.72
C SER A 227 -0.91 -14.41 13.19
N ASN A 228 -0.61 -15.33 12.26
CA ASN A 228 0.70 -15.41 11.61
C ASN A 228 0.87 -14.32 10.53
N PHE A 229 -0.21 -13.68 10.07
CA PHE A 229 -0.15 -12.38 9.39
C PHE A 229 -0.01 -11.24 10.43
N ILE A 230 1.18 -11.13 11.01
CA ILE A 230 1.54 -10.05 11.95
C ILE A 230 1.52 -8.65 11.26
N ASP A 231 1.32 -8.62 9.95
CA ASP A 231 1.91 -7.63 9.08
C ASP A 231 0.89 -7.35 7.93
N GLU A 232 0.40 -6.10 7.76
CA GLU A 232 -0.51 -5.69 6.65
C GLU A 232 -0.10 -6.34 5.31
N GLU A 233 -1.05 -6.84 4.53
CA GLU A 233 -0.71 -7.45 3.25
C GLU A 233 -0.24 -6.37 2.28
N ILE A 234 0.95 -6.56 1.70
CA ILE A 234 1.54 -5.65 0.72
C ILE A 234 1.42 -6.28 -0.66
N TYR A 235 0.49 -5.76 -1.46
CA TYR A 235 0.40 -6.09 -2.88
C TYR A 235 1.49 -5.34 -3.64
N ARG A 236 2.06 -6.02 -4.65
CA ARG A 236 3.21 -5.54 -5.43
C ARG A 236 3.00 -5.90 -6.89
N THR A 237 3.20 -4.94 -7.79
CA THR A 237 3.06 -5.16 -9.23
C THR A 237 3.94 -4.18 -10.02
N GLY A 238 4.12 -4.45 -11.31
CA GLY A 238 4.74 -3.49 -12.23
C GLY A 238 6.26 -3.35 -12.15
N PHE A 239 6.99 -4.19 -11.40
CA PHE A 239 8.46 -4.11 -11.33
C PHE A 239 9.12 -4.19 -12.73
N SER A 240 8.58 -5.03 -13.61
CA SER A 240 9.06 -5.16 -14.99
C SER A 240 8.98 -3.87 -15.80
N LYS A 241 8.09 -2.92 -15.44
CA LYS A 241 7.99 -1.60 -16.09
C LYS A 241 9.25 -0.77 -15.91
N LEU A 242 10.00 -0.99 -14.82
CA LEU A 242 11.24 -0.28 -14.53
C LEU A 242 12.34 -0.60 -15.55
N LEU A 243 12.30 -1.79 -16.17
CA LEU A 243 13.25 -2.20 -17.20
C LEU A 243 13.17 -1.34 -18.47
N ALA A 244 12.08 -0.59 -18.68
CA ALA A 244 11.95 0.34 -19.80
C ALA A 244 12.74 1.64 -19.60
N TYR A 245 13.18 1.96 -18.38
CA TYR A 245 13.93 3.18 -18.10
C TYR A 245 15.43 2.92 -18.22
N GLN A 246 16.10 3.79 -18.97
CA GLN A 246 17.56 3.74 -19.14
C GLN A 246 18.32 3.81 -17.80
N ASP A 247 17.77 4.52 -16.81
CA ASP A 247 18.31 4.64 -15.45
C ASP A 247 18.46 3.28 -14.74
N PHE A 248 17.70 2.25 -15.17
CA PHE A 248 17.75 0.89 -14.65
C PHE A 248 18.57 -0.08 -15.51
N HIS A 249 19.26 0.38 -16.56
CA HIS A 249 20.23 -0.44 -17.27
C HIS A 249 21.48 -0.73 -16.44
N ASP A 250 21.77 0.09 -15.42
CA ASP A 250 22.78 -0.23 -14.41
C ASP A 250 22.28 -1.36 -13.50
N THR A 251 22.95 -2.50 -13.58
CA THR A 251 22.59 -3.71 -12.83
C THR A 251 22.61 -3.49 -11.32
N LYS A 252 23.47 -2.61 -10.81
CA LYS A 252 23.53 -2.29 -9.38
C LYS A 252 22.30 -1.51 -8.94
N THR A 253 21.92 -0.48 -9.69
CA THR A 253 20.72 0.33 -9.41
C THR A 253 19.44 -0.52 -9.48
N LEU A 254 19.36 -1.41 -10.47
CA LEU A 254 18.25 -2.37 -10.60
C LEU A 254 18.20 -3.35 -9.43
N ALA A 255 19.32 -3.98 -9.07
CA ALA A 255 19.40 -4.93 -7.97
C ALA A 255 19.02 -4.29 -6.62
N ASN A 256 19.51 -3.08 -6.34
CA ASN A 256 19.17 -2.35 -5.12
C ASN A 256 17.68 -1.99 -5.05
N SER A 257 17.08 -1.66 -6.20
CA SER A 257 15.66 -1.31 -6.28
C SER A 257 14.76 -2.54 -6.20
N LEU A 258 15.20 -3.67 -6.78
CA LEU A 258 14.55 -4.97 -6.61
C LEU A 258 14.58 -5.40 -5.14
N ALA A 259 15.73 -5.29 -4.48
CA ALA A 259 15.87 -5.64 -3.07
C ALA A 259 14.91 -4.83 -2.17
N LEU A 260 14.72 -3.52 -2.47
CA LEU A 260 13.72 -2.71 -1.78
C LEU A 260 12.28 -3.16 -2.09
N PHE A 261 12.02 -3.54 -3.35
CA PHE A 261 10.70 -3.97 -3.81
C PHE A 261 10.30 -5.37 -3.31
N GLU A 262 11.26 -6.26 -3.08
CA GLU A 262 11.04 -7.59 -2.50
C GLU A 262 10.85 -7.54 -0.99
N ASN A 263 11.45 -6.55 -0.31
CA ASN A 263 11.38 -6.39 1.14
C ASN A 263 10.03 -5.79 1.59
N ALA A 264 9.05 -6.66 1.86
CA ALA A 264 7.72 -6.27 2.33
C ALA A 264 7.76 -5.43 3.63
N HIS A 265 8.72 -5.69 4.53
CA HIS A 265 8.87 -4.93 5.77
C HIS A 265 9.26 -3.47 5.50
N SER A 266 10.24 -3.25 4.61
CA SER A 266 10.64 -1.90 4.20
C SER A 266 9.50 -1.12 3.54
N MET A 267 8.73 -1.79 2.66
CA MET A 267 7.57 -1.17 2.00
C MET A 267 6.48 -0.79 3.00
N ARG A 268 6.21 -1.66 3.98
CA ARG A 268 5.28 -1.38 5.07
C ARG A 268 5.69 -0.14 5.84
N LEU A 269 6.96 -0.01 6.22
CA LEU A 269 7.45 1.14 6.96
C LEU A 269 7.25 2.45 6.16
N LEU A 270 7.53 2.44 4.85
CA LEU A 270 7.27 3.58 3.95
C LEU A 270 5.79 3.95 3.93
N LEU A 271 4.90 2.98 3.73
CA LEU A 271 3.46 3.22 3.69
C LEU A 271 2.92 3.68 5.05
N ARG A 272 3.42 3.16 6.17
CA ARG A 272 3.05 3.59 7.52
C ARG A 272 3.45 5.03 7.79
N GLU A 273 4.65 5.45 7.38
CA GLU A 273 5.06 6.85 7.49
C GLU A 273 4.14 7.76 6.65
N CYS A 274 3.73 7.31 5.46
CA CYS A 274 2.76 8.03 4.63
C CYS A 274 1.39 8.15 5.31
N ILE A 275 0.89 7.06 5.88
CA ILE A 275 -0.40 7.00 6.59
C ILE A 275 -0.37 7.94 7.80
N ALA A 276 0.72 7.92 8.58
CA ALA A 276 0.87 8.77 9.76
C ALA A 276 0.90 10.27 9.44
N LYS A 277 1.37 10.66 8.25
CA LYS A 277 1.35 12.05 7.78
C LYS A 277 0.01 12.47 7.17
N GLU A 278 -0.88 11.52 6.90
CA GLU A 278 -2.18 11.72 6.21
C GLU A 278 -2.11 12.49 4.89
N ASN A 279 -0.95 12.49 4.23
CA ASN A 279 -0.73 13.22 2.99
C ASN A 279 0.28 12.51 2.08
N LEU A 280 0.32 12.90 0.81
CA LEU A 280 1.28 12.39 -0.16
C LEU A 280 2.70 12.56 0.38
N THR A 281 3.48 11.50 0.41
CA THR A 281 4.86 11.52 0.90
C THR A 281 5.80 11.04 -0.19
N TYR A 282 7.01 11.58 -0.25
CA TYR A 282 8.03 11.15 -1.19
C TYR A 282 9.39 10.97 -0.50
N TRP A 283 10.15 9.99 -0.97
CA TRP A 283 11.52 9.70 -0.53
C TRP A 283 12.39 9.59 -1.77
N ILE A 284 13.44 10.41 -1.85
CA ILE A 284 14.28 10.52 -3.04
C ILE A 284 15.73 10.19 -2.67
N GLY A 285 16.26 9.12 -3.28
CA GLY A 285 17.65 8.70 -3.11
C GLY A 285 18.02 8.46 -1.65
N GLU A 286 18.75 9.40 -1.05
CA GLU A 286 19.25 9.25 0.32
C GLU A 286 18.18 9.23 1.41
N ASP A 287 16.97 9.71 1.11
CA ASP A 287 15.83 9.66 2.04
C ASP A 287 15.38 8.20 2.30
N LEU A 288 15.77 7.27 1.43
CA LEU A 288 15.45 5.84 1.54
C LEU A 288 16.44 5.06 2.41
N LYS A 289 17.51 5.67 2.92
CA LYS A 289 18.50 5.01 3.80
C LYS A 289 17.89 4.28 5.01
N PRO A 290 16.82 4.77 5.68
CA PRO A 290 16.21 4.04 6.80
C PRO A 290 15.49 2.75 6.37
N PHE A 291 15.12 2.64 5.09
CA PHE A 291 14.28 1.56 4.57
C PHE A 291 15.06 0.60 3.66
N ALA A 292 16.25 0.99 3.19
CA ALA A 292 17.05 0.21 2.26
C ALA A 292 18.45 -0.06 2.82
N THR A 293 18.92 -1.29 2.64
CA THR A 293 20.25 -1.74 3.11
C THR A 293 21.41 -1.13 2.31
N ALA A 294 21.15 -0.72 1.06
CA ALA A 294 22.15 -0.18 0.14
C ALA A 294 21.81 1.25 -0.28
N LYS A 295 22.80 1.98 -0.79
CA LYS A 295 22.56 3.29 -1.40
C LYS A 295 21.68 3.11 -2.65
N THR A 296 20.45 3.58 -2.56
CA THR A 296 19.46 3.48 -3.63
C THR A 296 19.47 4.75 -4.48
N ASN A 297 19.53 4.57 -5.79
CA ASN A 297 19.32 5.64 -6.78
C ASN A 297 17.88 5.57 -7.32
N CYS A 298 16.91 5.35 -6.44
CA CYS A 298 15.50 5.30 -6.77
C CYS A 298 14.73 6.34 -5.98
N SER A 299 13.45 6.44 -6.27
CA SER A 299 12.52 7.31 -5.58
C SER A 299 11.21 6.59 -5.36
N VAL A 300 10.60 6.89 -4.23
CA VAL A 300 9.30 6.37 -3.83
C VAL A 300 8.37 7.55 -3.60
N LEU A 301 7.17 7.50 -4.16
CA LEU A 301 6.06 8.36 -3.73
C LEU A 301 4.98 7.47 -3.17
N ALA A 302 4.30 7.91 -2.12
CA ALA A 302 3.14 7.23 -1.59
C ALA A 302 2.02 8.24 -1.31
N VAL A 303 0.78 7.78 -1.41
CA VAL A 303 -0.42 8.56 -1.07
C VAL A 303 -1.35 7.68 -0.23
N PRO A 304 -1.88 8.19 0.90
CA PRO A 304 -2.84 7.46 1.70
C PRO A 304 -4.19 7.43 0.98
N TYR A 305 -4.97 6.36 1.16
CA TYR A 305 -6.35 6.27 0.73
C TYR A 305 -7.28 6.01 1.91
N LYS A 306 -8.56 6.37 1.74
CA LYS A 306 -9.52 6.50 2.84
C LYS A 306 -10.79 5.69 2.59
N ILE A 307 -11.39 5.21 3.68
CA ILE A 307 -12.75 4.68 3.70
C ILE A 307 -13.54 5.56 4.66
N ASN A 308 -14.63 6.16 4.20
CA ASN A 308 -15.48 7.04 5.01
C ASN A 308 -14.65 8.09 5.80
N GLN A 309 -13.77 8.81 5.07
CA GLN A 309 -12.83 9.81 5.60
C GLN A 309 -11.71 9.32 6.51
N LYS A 310 -11.67 8.03 6.86
CA LYS A 310 -10.61 7.44 7.67
C LYS A 310 -9.52 6.85 6.80
N THR A 311 -8.26 7.19 7.07
CA THR A 311 -7.11 6.55 6.39
C THR A 311 -7.02 5.09 6.79
N VAL A 312 -7.07 4.20 5.79
CA VAL A 312 -7.08 2.75 5.98
C VAL A 312 -5.89 2.04 5.36
N GLY A 313 -5.17 2.71 4.47
CA GLY A 313 -3.96 2.20 3.83
C GLY A 313 -3.31 3.27 2.95
N ALA A 314 -2.26 2.88 2.23
CA ALA A 314 -1.59 3.74 1.28
C ALA A 314 -1.15 2.97 0.03
N VAL A 315 -1.03 3.69 -1.07
CA VAL A 315 -0.45 3.20 -2.32
C VAL A 315 0.85 3.93 -2.59
N GLY A 316 1.88 3.17 -2.92
CA GLY A 316 3.22 3.64 -3.23
C GLY A 316 3.60 3.29 -4.67
N VAL A 317 4.40 4.17 -5.28
CA VAL A 317 5.04 3.93 -6.57
C VAL A 317 6.55 4.03 -6.39
N LEU A 318 7.27 3.11 -7.00
CA LEU A 318 8.72 3.06 -7.00
C LEU A 318 9.22 3.31 -8.43
N GLY A 319 10.19 4.20 -8.57
CA GLY A 319 10.74 4.60 -9.86
C GLY A 319 12.19 5.07 -9.78
N PRO A 320 12.79 5.45 -10.92
CA PRO A 320 14.12 6.05 -10.93
C PRO A 320 14.06 7.48 -10.38
N LEU A 321 15.21 8.08 -10.07
CA LEU A 321 15.29 9.51 -9.71
C LEU A 321 14.68 10.40 -10.82
N ARG A 322 14.82 9.99 -12.08
CA ARG A 322 14.30 10.68 -13.26
C ARG A 322 12.88 10.22 -13.58
N MET A 323 11.90 10.72 -12.85
CA MET A 323 10.48 10.45 -13.09
C MET A 323 9.66 11.74 -13.24
N PRO A 324 8.49 11.70 -13.90
CA PRO A 324 7.68 12.89 -14.13
C PRO A 324 6.89 13.30 -12.87
N TYR A 325 7.58 13.80 -11.84
CA TYR A 325 7.01 14.12 -10.52
C TYR A 325 5.72 14.96 -10.57
N LYS A 326 5.68 16.03 -11.37
CA LYS A 326 4.49 16.90 -11.54
C LYS A 326 3.24 16.11 -11.93
N LYS A 327 3.39 15.20 -12.90
CA LYS A 327 2.31 14.33 -13.39
C LYS A 327 1.97 13.28 -12.34
N LEU A 328 2.97 12.68 -11.70
CA LEU A 328 2.78 11.64 -10.69
C LEU A 328 2.07 12.17 -9.43
N PHE A 329 2.36 13.39 -8.97
CA PHE A 329 1.67 13.97 -7.83
C PHE A 329 0.17 14.14 -8.11
N GLY A 330 -0.19 14.68 -9.27
CA GLY A 330 -1.59 14.81 -9.69
C GLY A 330 -2.24 13.43 -9.82
N LEU A 331 -1.59 12.51 -10.54
CA LEU A 331 -2.10 11.16 -10.80
C LEU A 331 -2.36 10.39 -9.51
N LEU A 332 -1.43 10.44 -8.55
CA LEU A 332 -1.57 9.75 -7.27
C LEU A 332 -2.68 10.33 -6.40
N ARG A 333 -2.81 11.65 -6.35
CA ARG A 333 -3.93 12.30 -5.64
C ARG A 333 -5.27 11.89 -6.26
N ALA A 334 -5.41 12.01 -7.58
CA ALA A 334 -6.62 11.60 -8.28
C ALA A 334 -6.92 10.11 -8.11
N PHE A 335 -5.90 9.24 -8.16
CA PHE A 335 -6.07 7.81 -7.90
C PHE A 335 -6.54 7.53 -6.46
N SER A 336 -5.95 8.22 -5.47
CA SER A 336 -6.36 8.09 -4.07
C SER A 336 -7.81 8.52 -3.84
N ASP A 337 -8.23 9.64 -4.44
CA ASP A 337 -9.60 10.11 -4.30
C ASP A 337 -10.60 9.10 -4.91
N ASN A 338 -10.29 8.61 -6.12
CA ASN A 338 -11.13 7.63 -6.82
C ASN A 338 -11.23 6.29 -6.07
N ILE A 339 -10.10 5.75 -5.59
CA ILE A 339 -10.11 4.48 -4.85
C ILE A 339 -10.84 4.65 -3.51
N SER A 340 -10.69 5.81 -2.87
CA SER A 340 -11.36 6.11 -1.60
C SER A 340 -12.89 6.18 -1.76
N GLU A 341 -13.36 6.83 -2.82
CA GLU A 341 -14.78 6.92 -3.14
C GLU A 341 -15.36 5.54 -3.47
N ALA A 342 -14.68 4.77 -4.33
CA ALA A 342 -15.12 3.44 -4.75
C ALA A 342 -15.15 2.44 -3.59
N LEU A 343 -14.12 2.43 -2.73
CA LEU A 343 -14.10 1.59 -1.53
C LEU A 343 -15.22 1.94 -0.57
N THR A 344 -15.43 3.24 -0.32
CA THR A 344 -16.52 3.71 0.54
C THR A 344 -17.86 3.26 -0.01
N ARG A 345 -18.09 3.41 -1.32
CA ARG A 345 -19.32 2.97 -1.99
C ARG A 345 -19.52 1.46 -1.92
N ASN A 346 -18.48 0.67 -2.20
CA ASN A 346 -18.55 -0.80 -2.15
C ASN A 346 -18.86 -1.29 -0.73
N ILE A 347 -18.24 -0.71 0.30
CA ILE A 347 -18.48 -1.06 1.70
C ILE A 347 -19.93 -0.79 2.12
N TYR A 348 -20.49 0.37 1.78
CA TYR A 348 -21.89 0.68 2.07
C TYR A 348 -22.86 -0.20 1.27
N LYS A 349 -22.58 -0.41 -0.03
CA LYS A 349 -23.43 -1.21 -0.92
C LYS A 349 -23.53 -2.66 -0.45
N PHE A 350 -22.42 -3.23 0.01
CA PHE A 350 -22.33 -4.62 0.46
C PHE A 350 -22.50 -4.78 1.97
N LYS A 351 -22.77 -3.70 2.72
CA LYS A 351 -22.97 -3.68 4.18
C LYS A 351 -21.80 -4.29 4.97
N ILE A 352 -20.60 -4.02 4.52
CA ILE A 352 -19.37 -4.53 5.09
C ILE A 352 -19.11 -3.78 6.42
N GLN A 353 -18.96 -4.49 7.55
CA GLN A 353 -18.78 -3.87 8.88
C GLN A 353 -17.30 -3.70 9.23
N TYR A 354 -16.81 -2.47 9.37
CA TYR A 354 -15.44 -2.21 9.84
C TYR A 354 -15.46 -1.52 11.21
N ARG A 355 -14.55 -1.90 12.14
CA ARG A 355 -14.38 -1.13 13.38
C ARG A 355 -13.40 0.01 13.14
N GLN A 356 -13.70 1.13 13.77
CA GLN A 356 -12.78 2.26 13.79
C GLN A 356 -11.69 1.96 14.83
N PRO A 357 -10.39 2.04 14.50
CA PRO A 357 -9.37 2.13 15.53
C PRO A 357 -9.67 3.36 16.38
N GLU A 358 -10.00 3.15 17.65
CA GLU A 358 -10.15 4.23 18.62
C GLU A 358 -8.77 4.86 18.84
N PRO A 359 -8.66 6.20 18.82
CA PRO A 359 -7.39 6.89 19.08
C PRO A 359 -6.75 6.55 20.44
N GLU A 360 -7.54 6.03 21.39
CA GLU A 360 -7.11 5.73 22.76
C GLU A 360 -6.82 4.24 23.03
N ALA A 361 -6.93 3.36 22.02
CA ALA A 361 -6.65 1.94 22.17
C ALA A 361 -5.13 1.66 22.10
N SER A 362 -4.36 2.41 22.88
CA SER A 362 -2.97 2.08 23.22
C SER A 362 -2.98 0.97 24.26
N TYR A 363 -3.25 -0.27 23.84
CA TYR A 363 -2.98 -1.46 24.67
C TYR A 363 -1.47 -1.65 24.89
N LEU A 364 -0.63 -0.84 24.25
CA LEU A 364 0.83 -0.92 24.29
C LEU A 364 1.48 0.12 25.23
N GLN A 365 0.70 0.98 25.90
CA GLN A 365 1.26 1.96 26.87
C GLN A 365 0.62 1.96 28.25
N LYS A 366 -0.30 1.05 28.56
CA LYS A 366 -0.69 0.81 29.95
C LYS A 366 0.14 -0.33 30.50
N GLU A 367 0.78 -0.03 31.63
CA GLU A 367 1.65 -0.86 32.46
C GLU A 367 1.29 -2.35 32.42
N GLU A 368 2.31 -3.21 32.54
CA GLU A 368 2.23 -4.65 32.75
C GLU A 368 1.33 -5.02 33.95
N HIS A 369 0.03 -4.87 33.81
CA HIS A 369 -0.93 -5.50 34.67
C HIS A 369 -1.23 -6.86 34.07
N SER A 370 -0.69 -7.88 34.73
CA SER A 370 -1.00 -9.30 34.57
C SER A 370 -2.47 -9.53 34.14
N LEU A 371 -2.68 -9.66 32.83
CA LEU A 371 -3.98 -9.95 32.20
C LEU A 371 -4.42 -11.41 32.43
N LEU A 372 -3.70 -12.16 33.27
CA LEU A 372 -4.09 -13.51 33.72
C LEU A 372 -5.15 -13.49 34.84
N GLY A 373 -5.56 -12.31 35.32
CA GLY A 373 -6.47 -12.20 36.46
C GLY A 373 -7.96 -12.25 36.17
N GLN A 374 -8.46 -11.74 35.03
CA GLN A 374 -9.90 -11.45 34.88
C GLN A 374 -10.45 -11.60 33.46
N SER A 375 -10.04 -12.64 32.74
CA SER A 375 -10.66 -13.03 31.47
C SER A 375 -11.49 -14.30 31.68
N ARG A 376 -12.77 -14.16 32.06
CA ARG A 376 -13.71 -15.29 32.00
C ARG A 376 -14.19 -15.47 30.55
N LEU A 377 -13.25 -15.80 29.66
CA LEU A 377 -13.52 -16.31 28.32
C LEU A 377 -14.08 -17.72 28.46
N MET A 378 -15.37 -17.90 28.18
CA MET A 378 -15.99 -19.23 28.06
C MET A 378 -15.56 -19.89 26.74
N LEU A 379 -14.27 -20.19 26.60
CA LEU A 379 -13.71 -20.91 25.43
C LEU A 379 -13.43 -22.40 25.72
N LEU A 380 -13.60 -22.88 26.95
CA LEU A 380 -13.44 -24.30 27.31
C LEU A 380 -14.49 -24.73 28.34
N GLU A 381 -14.99 -25.97 28.21
CA GLU A 381 -15.95 -26.58 29.13
C GLU A 381 -15.40 -26.67 30.55
N ASN A 382 -16.18 -26.16 31.51
CA ASN A 382 -15.87 -26.30 32.93
C ASN A 382 -16.33 -27.69 33.40
N LYS A 383 -15.45 -28.71 33.30
CA LYS A 383 -15.68 -30.02 33.92
C LYS A 383 -15.47 -29.94 35.43
N SER A 384 -16.49 -29.55 36.19
CA SER A 384 -16.55 -29.81 37.65
C SER A 384 -17.93 -29.57 38.25
N LYS A 385 -18.92 -30.39 37.88
CA LYS A 385 -20.03 -30.75 38.79
C LYS A 385 -20.53 -32.15 38.46
N ASN A 386 -19.94 -33.14 39.13
CA ASN A 386 -20.62 -34.34 39.60
C ASN A 386 -19.64 -35.12 40.48
N GLU A 387 -19.68 -34.83 41.78
CA GLU A 387 -19.33 -35.77 42.85
C GLU A 387 -19.83 -35.18 44.17
N ALA A 388 -21.09 -35.49 44.48
CA ALA A 388 -21.66 -35.41 45.82
C ALA A 388 -22.82 -36.39 45.92
N THR A 389 -22.48 -37.65 46.14
CA THR A 389 -23.20 -38.61 47.00
C THR A 389 -22.21 -39.61 47.53
#